data_AF-B7K6N2-F1
#
_entry.id   AF-B7K6N2-F1
#
_cell.length_a   1.000
_cell.length_b   1.000
_cell.length_c   1.000
_cell.angle_alpha   90.00
_cell.angle_beta   90.00
_cell.angle_gamma   90.00
#
_symmetry.space_group_name_H-M   'P 1'
#
loop_
_entity.id
_entity.type
_entity.pdbx_description
1 polymer ?
#
loop_
_entity_poly.entity_id
_entity_poly.type
_entity_poly.pdbx_seq_one_letter_code
_entity_poly.pdbx_strand_id
1 'polypeptide(L)'
;MPNPENKDKVVSLRFRESELKNLDEQASSVNLSRSAYITRKLQGLPVLPARVPPVNWEAYRELGGISAQLSALGNNINQIAKVLNTAKQQGQPLPPSLPSPDSLIEAISLIEQLQPTIKQIRLELSGVNSVTCE
;
A
#
# COMPACT_ATOMS: atom_id res chain seq x y z
N MET A 1 -32.10 1.43 23.61
CA MET A 1 -30.63 1.38 23.79
C MET A 1 -30.30 2.11 25.08
N PRO A 2 -29.46 1.57 25.99
CA PRO A 2 -29.07 2.30 27.19
C PRO A 2 -28.29 3.55 26.79
N ASN A 3 -28.61 4.68 27.42
CA ASN A 3 -27.91 5.95 27.25
C ASN A 3 -26.46 5.78 27.76
N PRO A 4 -25.41 6.22 27.04
CA PRO A 4 -24.06 6.13 27.56
C PRO A 4 -23.96 6.89 28.90
N GLU A 5 -23.49 6.21 29.94
CA GLU A 5 -23.24 6.82 31.24
C GLU A 5 -22.20 7.94 31.10
N ASN A 6 -22.51 9.10 31.69
CA ASN A 6 -21.64 10.26 31.63
C ASN A 6 -20.49 10.10 32.64
N LYS A 7 -19.27 10.50 32.25
CA LYS A 7 -18.08 10.37 33.10
C LYS A 7 -17.97 11.52 34.09
N ASP A 8 -18.78 11.48 35.14
CA ASP A 8 -18.92 12.62 36.09
C ASP A 8 -17.95 12.55 37.28
N LYS A 9 -17.24 11.43 37.46
CA LYS A 9 -16.27 11.25 38.56
C LYS A 9 -14.85 11.61 38.11
N VAL A 10 -14.19 12.46 38.88
CA VAL A 10 -12.83 12.93 38.61
C VAL A 10 -11.85 12.34 39.62
N VAL A 11 -10.73 11.81 39.11
CA VAL A 11 -9.59 11.37 39.91
C VAL A 11 -8.41 12.28 39.59
N SER A 12 -7.79 12.88 40.61
CA SER A 12 -6.62 13.76 40.45
C SER A 12 -5.33 13.05 40.84
N LEU A 13 -4.34 13.07 39.96
CA LEU A 13 -3.02 12.47 40.14
C LEU A 13 -1.94 13.53 39.88
N ARG A 14 -0.81 13.45 40.58
CA ARG A 14 0.34 14.33 40.37
C ARG A 14 1.40 13.60 39.57
N PHE A 15 1.86 14.22 38.50
CA PHE A 15 2.94 13.73 37.63
C PHE A 15 4.06 14.76 37.55
N ARG A 16 5.28 14.28 37.35
CA ARG A 16 6.38 15.10 36.84
C ARG A 16 6.16 15.37 35.36
N GLU A 17 6.77 16.43 34.85
CA GLU A 17 6.64 16.80 33.44
C GLU A 17 7.13 15.71 32.49
N SER A 18 8.24 15.04 32.82
CA SER A 18 8.78 13.93 32.05
C SER A 18 7.84 12.71 32.00
N GLU A 19 7.13 12.43 33.10
CA GLU A 19 6.16 11.35 33.18
C GLU A 19 4.92 11.66 32.33
N LEU A 20 4.47 12.92 32.36
CA LEU A 20 3.33 13.37 31.58
C LEU A 20 3.62 13.33 30.07
N LYS A 21 4.83 13.75 29.67
CA LYS A 21 5.28 13.67 28.27
C LYS A 21 5.35 12.22 27.77
N ASN A 22 5.86 11.31 28.59
CA ASN A 22 5.89 9.88 28.25
C ASN A 22 4.46 9.33 28.06
N LEU A 23 3.52 9.71 28.93
CA LEU A 23 2.10 9.33 28.77
C LEU A 23 1.48 9.87 27.47
N ASP A 24 1.85 11.09 27.05
CA ASP A 24 1.39 11.64 25.77
C ASP A 24 1.94 10.89 24.56
N GLU A 25 3.22 10.56 24.58
CA GLU A 25 3.86 9.77 23.52
C GLU A 25 3.23 8.38 23.43
N GLN A 26 3.03 7.71 24.56
CA GLN A 26 2.36 6.41 24.62
C GLN A 26 0.90 6.49 24.12
N ALA A 27 0.14 7.50 24.54
CA ALA A 27 -1.24 7.68 24.08
C ALA A 27 -1.31 7.98 22.58
N SER A 28 -0.39 8.80 22.07
CA SER A 28 -0.29 9.14 20.64
C SER A 28 0.05 7.93 19.79
N SER A 29 0.96 7.05 20.25
CA SER A 29 1.33 5.82 19.55
C SER A 29 0.16 4.85 19.27
N VAL A 30 -0.94 5.01 20.02
CA VAL A 30 -2.15 4.20 19.90
C VAL A 30 -3.39 5.02 19.48
N ASN A 31 -3.20 6.26 19.02
CA ASN A 31 -4.25 7.21 18.64
C ASN A 31 -5.35 7.38 19.70
N LEU A 32 -4.95 7.51 20.97
CA LEU A 32 -5.85 7.83 22.06
C LEU A 32 -5.52 9.18 22.67
N SER A 33 -6.53 9.85 23.23
CA SER A 33 -6.26 10.95 24.16
C SER A 33 -5.57 10.41 25.41
N ARG A 34 -4.76 11.25 26.06
CA ARG A 34 -4.12 10.91 27.35
C ARG A 34 -5.11 10.32 28.36
N SER A 35 -6.29 10.92 28.51
CA SER A 35 -7.32 10.44 29.45
C SER A 35 -7.91 9.09 29.06
N ALA A 36 -8.14 8.84 27.77
CA ALA A 36 -8.62 7.55 27.27
C ALA A 36 -7.55 6.45 27.44
N TYR A 37 -6.30 6.78 27.17
CA TYR A 37 -5.15 5.88 27.38
C TYR A 37 -5.02 5.47 28.85
N ILE A 38 -4.97 6.43 29.76
CA ILE A 38 -4.87 6.19 31.21
C ILE A 38 -6.05 5.37 31.71
N THR A 39 -7.28 5.75 31.32
CA THR A 39 -8.50 5.04 31.76
C THR A 39 -8.49 3.58 31.30
N ARG A 40 -8.13 3.31 30.04
CA ARG A 40 -8.02 1.94 29.53
C ARG A 40 -6.96 1.13 30.30
N LYS A 41 -5.78 1.71 30.52
CA LYS A 41 -4.71 1.06 31.30
C LYS A 41 -5.19 0.71 32.72
N LEU A 42 -5.84 1.63 33.41
CA LEU A 42 -6.36 1.42 34.77
C LEU A 42 -7.46 0.35 34.83
N GLN A 43 -8.27 0.24 33.77
CA GLN A 43 -9.33 -0.77 33.66
C GLN A 43 -8.82 -2.14 33.17
N GLY A 44 -7.51 -2.29 32.93
CA GLY A 44 -6.94 -3.51 32.34
C GLY A 44 -7.43 -3.77 30.91
N LEU A 45 -8.00 -2.78 30.24
CA LEU A 45 -8.49 -2.90 28.87
C LEU A 45 -7.31 -2.93 27.90
N PRO A 46 -7.43 -3.66 26.78
CA PRO A 46 -6.38 -3.71 25.78
C PRO A 46 -6.12 -2.33 25.20
N VAL A 47 -4.85 -1.93 25.20
CA VAL A 47 -4.36 -0.73 24.53
C VAL A 47 -3.56 -1.19 23.33
N LEU A 48 -4.27 -1.43 22.24
CA LEU A 48 -3.67 -1.88 21.00
C LEU A 48 -3.13 -0.66 20.24
N PRO A 49 -1.95 -0.76 19.61
CA PRO A 49 -1.56 0.22 18.60
C PRO A 49 -2.69 0.35 17.59
N ALA A 50 -2.92 1.57 17.09
CA ALA A 50 -3.88 1.80 16.03
C ALA A 50 -3.47 0.92 14.86
N ARG A 51 -4.10 -0.26 14.77
CA ARG A 51 -3.80 -1.21 13.73
C ARG A 51 -4.21 -0.54 12.43
N VAL A 52 -3.23 -0.52 11.53
CA VAL A 52 -3.29 -0.13 10.14
C VAL A 52 -3.21 1.39 9.93
N PRO A 53 -2.14 1.89 9.28
CA PRO A 53 -2.16 3.20 8.63
C PRO A 53 -3.48 3.35 7.85
N PRO A 54 -4.10 4.54 7.80
CA PRO A 54 -5.28 4.72 6.97
C PRO A 54 -4.93 4.29 5.55
N VAL A 55 -5.56 3.21 5.07
CA VAL A 55 -5.33 2.70 3.73
C VAL A 55 -5.61 3.85 2.76
N ASN A 56 -4.59 4.27 2.01
CA ASN A 56 -4.76 5.28 0.98
C ASN A 56 -5.40 4.62 -0.24
N TRP A 57 -6.74 4.53 -0.20
CA TRP A 57 -7.54 3.86 -1.23
C TRP A 57 -7.48 4.55 -2.59
N GLU A 58 -7.24 5.86 -2.61
CA GLU A 58 -7.06 6.64 -3.84
C GLU A 58 -5.77 6.20 -4.55
N ALA A 59 -4.64 6.26 -3.85
CA ALA A 59 -3.35 5.79 -4.37
C ALA A 59 -3.39 4.30 -4.75
N TYR A 60 -4.04 3.46 -3.94
CA TYR A 60 -4.20 2.04 -4.25
C TYR A 60 -4.95 1.80 -5.57
N ARG A 61 -6.01 2.58 -5.82
CA ARG A 61 -6.82 2.50 -7.04
C ARG A 61 -6.04 2.98 -8.25
N GLU A 62 -5.35 4.12 -8.14
CA GLU A 62 -4.53 4.67 -9.21
C GLU A 62 -3.43 3.69 -9.64
N LEU A 63 -2.70 3.13 -8.67
CA LEU A 63 -1.68 2.10 -8.94
C LEU A 63 -2.29 0.84 -9.58
N GLY A 64 -3.51 0.47 -9.20
CA GLY A 64 -4.26 -0.59 -9.88
C GLY A 64 -4.54 -0.27 -11.35
N GLY A 65 -4.89 0.98 -11.65
CA GLY A 65 -5.06 1.48 -13.03
C GLY A 65 -3.77 1.42 -13.83
N ILE A 66 -2.65 1.88 -13.25
CA ILE A 66 -1.32 1.83 -13.89
C ILE A 66 -0.92 0.38 -14.19
N SER A 67 -1.12 -0.55 -13.24
CA SER A 67 -0.84 -1.97 -13.42
C SER A 67 -1.64 -2.57 -14.59
N ALA A 68 -2.93 -2.23 -14.72
CA ALA A 68 -3.76 -2.69 -15.83
C ALA A 68 -3.29 -2.13 -17.19
N GLN A 69 -2.89 -0.86 -17.24
CA GLN A 69 -2.34 -0.25 -18.46
C GLN A 69 -1.01 -0.89 -18.87
N LEU A 70 -0.12 -1.19 -17.93
CA LEU A 70 1.13 -1.89 -18.20
C LEU A 70 0.88 -3.31 -18.75
N SER A 71 -0.09 -4.04 -18.20
CA SER A 71 -0.48 -5.35 -18.75
C SER A 71 -1.05 -5.25 -20.17
N ALA A 72 -1.85 -4.23 -20.45
CA ALA A 72 -2.35 -3.98 -21.81
C ALA A 72 -1.23 -3.65 -22.80
N LEU A 73 -0.26 -2.83 -22.40
CA LEU A 73 0.92 -2.53 -23.21
C LEU A 73 1.76 -3.79 -23.50
N GLY A 74 2.02 -4.62 -22.49
CA GLY A 74 2.73 -5.89 -22.68
C GLY A 74 2.01 -6.83 -23.65
N ASN A 75 0.68 -6.92 -23.56
CA ASN A 75 -0.12 -7.70 -24.50
C ASN A 75 -0.03 -7.17 -25.94
N ASN A 76 -0.10 -5.85 -26.12
CA ASN A 76 0.04 -5.23 -27.44
C ASN A 76 1.43 -5.49 -28.04
N ILE A 77 2.49 -5.37 -27.24
CA ILE A 77 3.86 -5.69 -27.68
C ILE A 77 3.97 -7.15 -28.09
N ASN A 78 3.40 -8.08 -27.31
CA ASN A 78 3.38 -9.50 -27.65
C ASN A 78 2.62 -9.80 -28.94
N GLN A 79 1.53 -9.09 -29.21
CA GLN A 79 0.80 -9.22 -30.47
C GLN A 79 1.63 -8.71 -31.65
N ILE A 80 2.27 -7.55 -31.51
CA ILE A 80 3.19 -7.00 -32.52
C ILE A 80 4.30 -8.02 -32.82
N ALA A 81 4.98 -8.53 -31.78
CA ALA A 81 6.03 -9.54 -31.94
C ALA A 81 5.54 -10.80 -32.71
N LYS A 82 4.33 -11.28 -32.41
CA LYS A 82 3.73 -12.43 -33.13
C LYS A 82 3.49 -12.12 -34.61
N VAL A 83 2.85 -10.99 -34.92
CA VAL A 83 2.56 -10.58 -36.31
C VAL A 83 3.86 -10.47 -37.12
N LEU A 84 4.90 -9.89 -36.54
CA LEU A 84 6.21 -9.75 -37.17
C LEU A 84 6.88 -11.10 -37.43
N ASN A 85 6.84 -12.00 -36.46
CA ASN A 85 7.39 -13.33 -36.61
C ASN A 85 6.67 -14.10 -37.72
N THR A 86 5.34 -14.00 -37.81
CA THR A 86 4.55 -14.63 -38.88
C THR A 86 4.86 -14.03 -40.25
N ALA A 87 4.90 -12.69 -40.37
CA ALA A 87 5.23 -12.02 -41.63
C ALA A 87 6.64 -12.39 -42.13
N LYS A 88 7.62 -12.45 -41.22
CA LYS A 88 8.99 -12.91 -41.51
C LYS A 88 9.02 -14.35 -42.01
N GLN A 89 8.29 -15.27 -41.37
CA GLN A 89 8.20 -16.68 -41.79
C GLN A 89 7.54 -16.84 -43.17
N GLN A 90 6.57 -15.98 -43.49
CA GLN A 90 5.87 -15.99 -44.77
C GLN A 90 6.61 -15.23 -45.89
N GLY A 91 7.80 -14.68 -45.60
CA GLY A 91 8.58 -13.90 -46.56
C GLY A 91 7.93 -12.57 -46.95
N GLN A 92 6.99 -12.06 -46.16
CA GLN A 92 6.34 -10.79 -46.43
C GLN A 92 7.27 -9.61 -46.09
N PRO A 93 7.25 -8.54 -46.91
CA PRO A 93 8.00 -7.33 -46.60
C PRO A 93 7.46 -6.68 -45.32
N LEU A 94 8.34 -6.50 -44.35
CA LEU A 94 8.03 -5.84 -43.09
C LEU A 94 7.94 -4.31 -43.30
N PRO A 95 7.01 -3.61 -42.63
CA PRO A 95 6.92 -2.16 -42.72
C PRO A 95 8.22 -1.48 -42.23
N PRO A 96 8.69 -0.40 -42.90
CA PRO A 96 9.95 0.26 -42.55
C PRO A 96 9.91 1.02 -41.22
N SER A 97 8.72 1.32 -40.70
CA SER A 97 8.50 2.02 -39.42
C SER A 97 8.53 1.10 -38.21
N LEU A 98 9.10 -0.09 -38.35
CA LEU A 98 9.11 -1.09 -37.30
C LEU A 98 10.09 -0.71 -36.19
N PRO A 99 9.65 -0.70 -34.92
CA PRO A 99 10.58 -0.61 -33.81
C PRO A 99 11.60 -1.75 -33.89
N SER A 100 12.85 -1.46 -33.54
CA SER A 100 13.89 -2.47 -33.52
C SER A 100 13.51 -3.57 -32.51
N PRO A 101 13.90 -4.83 -32.78
CA PRO A 101 13.66 -5.94 -31.85
C PRO A 101 14.19 -5.65 -30.44
N ASP A 102 15.34 -4.99 -30.35
CA ASP A 102 15.98 -4.63 -29.08
C ASP A 102 15.12 -3.66 -28.27
N SER A 103 14.48 -2.67 -28.92
CA SER A 103 13.57 -1.74 -28.24
C SER A 103 12.31 -2.43 -27.72
N LEU A 104 11.81 -3.47 -28.40
CA LEU A 104 10.66 -4.25 -27.92
C LEU A 104 11.05 -5.12 -26.71
N ILE A 105 12.25 -5.71 -26.73
CA ILE A 105 12.78 -6.51 -25.61
C ILE A 105 12.99 -5.63 -24.38
N GLU A 106 13.57 -4.44 -24.57
CA GLU A 106 13.77 -3.46 -23.50
C GLU A 106 12.44 -3.02 -22.88
N ALA A 107 11.44 -2.72 -23.71
CA ALA A 107 10.10 -2.35 -23.24
C ALA A 107 9.42 -3.47 -22.43
N ILE A 108 9.53 -4.74 -22.86
CA ILE A 108 9.02 -5.88 -22.09
C ILE A 108 9.74 -5.99 -20.75
N SER A 109 11.07 -5.90 -20.76
CA SER A 109 11.88 -5.99 -19.54
C SER A 109 11.50 -4.92 -18.51
N LEU A 110 11.28 -3.68 -18.96
CA LEU A 110 10.83 -2.59 -18.09
C LEU A 110 9.43 -2.86 -17.52
N ILE A 111 8.49 -3.39 -18.32
CA ILE A 111 7.14 -3.75 -17.84
C ILE A 111 7.22 -4.86 -16.79
N GLU A 112 8.06 -5.88 -17.02
CA GLU A 112 8.27 -7.00 -16.10
C GLU A 112 8.92 -6.56 -14.78
N GLN A 113 9.76 -5.52 -14.80
CA GLN A 113 10.35 -4.92 -13.60
C GLN A 113 9.37 -4.01 -12.83
N LEU A 114 8.50 -3.26 -13.52
CA LEU A 114 7.57 -2.31 -12.88
C LEU A 114 6.36 -2.99 -12.22
N GLN A 115 5.84 -4.05 -12.84
CA GLN A 115 4.71 -4.83 -12.31
C GLN A 115 4.88 -5.29 -10.85
N PRO A 116 5.99 -5.96 -10.45
CA PRO A 116 6.18 -6.41 -9.07
C PRO A 116 6.32 -5.24 -8.10
N THR A 117 7.00 -4.17 -8.50
CA THR A 117 7.15 -2.97 -7.67
C THR A 117 5.80 -2.31 -7.38
N ILE A 118 4.95 -2.14 -8.40
CA ILE A 118 3.60 -1.61 -8.22
C ILE A 118 2.75 -2.53 -7.34
N LYS A 119 2.88 -3.85 -7.50
CA LYS A 119 2.18 -4.82 -6.66
C LYS A 119 2.61 -4.70 -5.19
N GLN A 120 3.91 -4.54 -4.94
CA GLN A 120 4.47 -4.38 -3.60
C GLN A 120 3.97 -3.09 -2.93
N ILE A 121 4.04 -1.96 -3.64
CA ILE A 121 3.51 -0.67 -3.14
C ILE A 121 2.02 -0.79 -2.81
N ARG A 122 1.22 -1.48 -3.65
CA ARG A 122 -0.20 -1.70 -3.38
C ARG A 122 -0.45 -2.55 -2.12
N LEU A 123 0.39 -3.55 -1.84
CA LEU A 123 0.30 -4.36 -0.62
C LEU A 123 0.57 -3.50 0.63
N GLU A 124 1.64 -2.72 0.59
CA GLU A 124 2.02 -1.80 1.66
C GLU A 124 0.92 -0.76 1.93
N LEU A 125 0.35 -0.18 0.88
CA LEU A 125 -0.76 0.77 1.00
C LEU A 125 -2.03 0.15 1.57
N SER A 126 -2.28 -1.14 1.32
CA SER A 126 -3.42 -1.88 1.86
C SER A 126 -3.26 -2.30 3.33
N GLY A 127 -2.11 -2.01 3.94
CA GLY A 127 -1.83 -2.36 5.33
C GLY A 127 -1.54 -3.85 5.55
N VAL A 128 -1.34 -4.60 4.47
CA VAL A 128 -0.85 -5.99 4.51
C VAL A 128 0.68 -5.92 4.51
N ASN A 129 1.28 -5.90 5.71
CA ASN A 129 2.71 -6.15 5.81
C ASN A 129 2.96 -7.55 5.25
N SER A 130 3.82 -7.66 4.24
CA SER A 130 4.45 -8.93 3.87
C SER A 130 5.27 -9.39 5.07
N VAL A 131 4.64 -10.12 5.99
CA VAL A 131 5.36 -10.88 7.01
C VAL A 131 6.08 -11.98 6.25
N THR A 132 7.34 -11.72 5.90
CA THR A 132 8.32 -12.79 5.75
C THR A 132 8.45 -13.41 7.14
N CYS A 133 7.73 -14.51 7.35
CA CYS A 133 8.01 -15.40 8.47
C CYS A 133 9.37 -16.04 8.17
N GLU A 134 10.40 -15.63 8.91
CA GLU A 134 11.58 -16.49 9.17
C GLU A 134 11.24 -17.50 10.27
#